data_AF-A0A535XZ51-F1
#
_entry.id   AF-A0A535XZ51-F1
#
_cell.length_a   1.000
_cell.length_b   1.000
_cell.length_c   1.000
_cell.angle_alpha   90.00
_cell.angle_beta   90.00
_cell.angle_gamma   90.00
#
_symmetry.space_group_name_H-M   'P 1'
#
loop_
_entity.id
_entity.type
_entity.pdbx_description
1 polymer ?
#
loop_
_entity_poly.entity_id
_entity_poly.type
_entity_poly.pdbx_seq_one_letter_code
_entity_poly.pdbx_strand_id
1 'polypeptide(L)'
;MNDDQLTRLFRSLEEQADPDPAFNESLFERLEREAHVGARRRTSARWVLLAAALLVAATVGAAAAIGSGLVKLPFELAVASPTPSPSATAAESATPIPSASGSAAATPLPIASIPDGTSIGSLIATHDGFLAIGSAGGRVNVLLHAPADASTWQPVDDPGFGRIMEAVAGTSSEILLTNTKWDLSGPYNVWRSTDGQKWALETGWTSDSATEPVAVAGGPAGFLILGPPGPTSNVWASSDGQTWTHSSIGPDVAGAVVVDGGFLAYSPEQMYASVNEVAWQAVSSPVNASGNQAISHIFAVGSRVVAVTCQLVEPTSCSVWTSTLEGSTGSLALHWTATSDEQLMNGYSVTASAGTTNRAFMWGYDLNTYGRVAWTSSDGTHWSRTALADAALGAGMPSTFAAGPSAAVAIGWTESSGVGVGGELWQSPDGVSWAPANAPMVPPPPQVPAGPCPAQPTTLQQLIDIGAVKAATCFGQTPLTVRAYSSDCGGCGGTGFPRHSPEWIANVYAPWYVSTALIAPGAPGTRLGVWPLPSAHLTLPTEGTPVELTGHFNDPVSPECRIIPSFVGAELPPQSEAEAGCRQAFVVTSFTAVGS
;
A
#
# COMPACT_ATOMS: atom_id res chain seq x y z
N MET A 1 -4.09 -29.60 -35.91
CA MET A 1 -5.17 -30.33 -35.22
C MET A 1 -6.42 -30.19 -36.09
N ASN A 2 -7.10 -31.28 -36.44
CA ASN A 2 -8.31 -31.18 -37.29
C ASN A 2 -9.57 -30.94 -36.43
N ASP A 3 -10.65 -30.46 -37.04
CA ASP A 3 -11.89 -30.08 -36.31
C ASP A 3 -12.49 -31.25 -35.51
N ASP A 4 -12.26 -32.49 -35.96
CA ASP A 4 -12.66 -33.70 -35.23
C ASP A 4 -11.88 -33.90 -33.92
N GLN A 5 -10.60 -33.49 -33.89
CA GLN A 5 -9.78 -33.52 -32.68
C GLN A 5 -10.19 -32.40 -31.71
N LEU A 6 -10.53 -31.21 -32.20
CA LEU A 6 -11.05 -30.12 -31.36
C LEU A 6 -12.40 -30.50 -30.75
N THR A 7 -13.30 -31.08 -31.54
CA THR A 7 -14.63 -31.49 -31.06
C THR A 7 -14.53 -32.61 -30.02
N ARG A 8 -13.60 -33.56 -30.19
CA ARG A 8 -13.32 -34.57 -29.16
C ARG A 8 -12.68 -34.00 -27.91
N LEU A 9 -11.78 -33.02 -28.06
CA LEU A 9 -11.15 -32.35 -26.92
C LEU A 9 -12.21 -31.60 -26.10
N PHE A 10 -13.07 -30.81 -26.75
CA PHE A 10 -14.14 -30.10 -26.06
C PHE A 10 -15.14 -31.04 -25.41
N ARG A 11 -15.53 -32.13 -26.08
CA ARG A 11 -16.40 -33.15 -25.48
C ARG A 11 -15.73 -33.86 -24.28
N SER A 12 -14.42 -34.09 -24.32
CA SER A 12 -13.69 -34.69 -23.20
C SER A 12 -13.54 -33.75 -21.99
N LEU A 13 -13.50 -32.44 -22.23
CA LEU A 13 -13.49 -31.43 -21.17
C LEU A 13 -14.88 -31.25 -20.57
N GLU A 14 -15.93 -31.41 -21.38
CA GLU A 14 -17.33 -31.34 -20.94
C GLU A 14 -17.75 -32.61 -20.16
N GLU A 15 -17.20 -33.79 -20.50
CA GLU A 15 -17.40 -35.03 -19.73
C GLU A 15 -16.60 -35.10 -18.41
N GLN A 16 -15.59 -34.24 -18.21
CA GLN A 16 -14.82 -34.17 -16.95
C GLN A 16 -15.41 -33.25 -15.87
N ALA A 17 -16.66 -32.77 -16.06
CA ALA A 17 -17.29 -31.85 -15.12
C ALA A 17 -17.92 -32.51 -13.88
N ASP A 18 -18.02 -33.83 -13.82
CA ASP A 18 -18.39 -34.52 -12.57
C ASP A 18 -17.12 -34.82 -11.77
N PRO A 19 -16.87 -34.12 -10.64
CA PRO A 19 -15.71 -34.39 -9.82
C PRO A 19 -15.74 -35.84 -9.34
N ASP A 20 -14.60 -36.52 -9.44
CA ASP A 20 -14.42 -37.88 -8.95
C ASP A 20 -15.00 -37.97 -7.52
N PRO A 21 -15.98 -38.85 -7.24
CA PRO A 21 -16.55 -38.98 -5.91
C PRO A 21 -15.48 -39.28 -4.85
N ALA A 22 -14.36 -39.91 -5.22
CA ALA A 22 -13.22 -40.13 -4.34
C ALA A 22 -12.47 -38.82 -3.99
N PHE A 23 -12.47 -37.82 -4.87
CA PHE A 23 -11.91 -36.51 -4.58
C PHE A 23 -12.72 -35.80 -3.50
N ASN A 24 -14.05 -35.81 -3.60
CA ASN A 24 -14.93 -35.26 -2.57
C ASN A 24 -14.73 -35.96 -1.23
N GLU A 25 -14.69 -37.29 -1.19
CA GLU A 25 -14.43 -38.03 0.05
C GLU A 25 -13.04 -37.69 0.63
N SER A 26 -11.99 -37.61 -0.20
CA SER A 26 -10.64 -37.25 0.25
C SER A 26 -10.52 -35.81 0.78
N LEU A 27 -11.28 -34.88 0.19
CA LEU A 27 -11.34 -33.49 0.61
C LEU A 27 -12.02 -33.37 1.98
N PHE A 28 -13.17 -34.05 2.16
CA PHE A 28 -13.87 -34.07 3.44
C PHE A 28 -13.05 -34.76 4.52
N GLU A 29 -12.40 -35.88 4.22
CA GLU A 29 -11.55 -36.59 5.19
C GLU A 29 -10.32 -35.77 5.59
N ARG A 30 -9.75 -34.97 4.67
CA ARG A 30 -8.65 -34.04 4.96
C ARG A 30 -9.11 -32.85 5.81
N LEU A 31 -10.26 -32.26 5.50
CA LEU A 31 -10.86 -31.18 6.28
C LEU A 31 -11.24 -31.64 7.70
N GLU A 32 -11.77 -32.85 7.86
CA GLU A 32 -12.03 -33.43 9.18
C GLU A 32 -10.74 -33.65 9.97
N ARG A 33 -9.68 -34.12 9.32
CA ARG A 33 -8.38 -34.36 9.97
C ARG A 33 -7.74 -33.06 10.44
N GLU A 34 -7.78 -32.01 9.63
CA GLU A 34 -7.26 -30.68 10.00
C GLU A 34 -8.12 -30.01 11.09
N ALA A 35 -9.45 -30.22 11.08
CA ALA A 35 -10.34 -29.73 12.14
C ALA A 35 -10.09 -30.39 13.52
N HIS A 36 -9.51 -31.59 13.57
CA HIS A 36 -9.22 -32.31 14.83
C HIS A 36 -7.86 -31.96 15.46
N VAL A 37 -6.95 -31.30 14.73
CA VAL A 37 -5.58 -31.01 15.21
C VAL A 37 -5.51 -29.76 16.09
N GLY A 38 -6.57 -28.94 16.16
CA GLY A 38 -6.55 -27.75 17.01
C GLY A 38 -7.91 -27.19 17.41
N ALA A 39 -8.59 -27.78 18.39
CA ALA A 39 -9.39 -27.03 19.38
C ALA A 39 -10.06 -27.92 20.42
N ARG A 40 -9.61 -27.81 21.67
CA ARG A 40 -10.53 -27.89 22.82
C ARG A 40 -11.40 -26.63 22.82
N ARG A 41 -12.49 -26.61 22.07
CA ARG A 41 -13.68 -25.78 22.35
C ARG A 41 -14.89 -26.41 21.67
N ARG A 42 -15.84 -26.86 22.49
CA ARG A 42 -17.11 -27.44 22.06
C ARG A 42 -17.98 -26.35 21.43
N THR A 43 -17.95 -26.23 20.12
CA THR A 43 -19.02 -25.64 19.31
C THR A 43 -19.35 -26.62 18.18
N SER A 44 -20.62 -26.96 18.06
CA SER A 44 -21.11 -28.16 17.40
C SER A 44 -20.97 -28.11 15.88
N ALA A 45 -20.21 -29.06 15.32
CA ALA A 45 -20.06 -29.34 13.88
C ALA A 45 -21.37 -29.42 13.08
N ARG A 46 -22.51 -29.61 13.76
CA ARG A 46 -23.85 -29.61 13.14
C ARG A 46 -24.25 -28.28 12.50
N TRP A 47 -23.74 -27.14 12.98
CA TRP A 47 -24.09 -25.83 12.40
C TRP A 47 -23.32 -25.52 11.11
N VAL A 48 -22.06 -25.97 11.01
CA VAL A 48 -21.24 -25.78 9.80
C VAL A 48 -21.81 -26.61 8.64
N LEU A 49 -22.24 -27.85 8.90
CA LEU A 49 -22.87 -28.69 7.88
C LEU A 49 -24.23 -28.16 7.42
N LEU A 50 -25.00 -27.51 8.30
CA LEU A 50 -26.27 -26.89 7.93
C LEU A 50 -26.07 -25.66 7.03
N ALA A 51 -25.06 -24.85 7.31
CA ALA A 51 -24.71 -23.68 6.51
C ALA A 51 -24.20 -24.08 5.11
N ALA A 52 -23.36 -25.12 5.02
CA ALA A 52 -22.90 -25.66 3.75
C ALA A 52 -24.06 -26.22 2.90
N ALA A 53 -25.00 -26.94 3.51
CA ALA A 53 -26.17 -27.47 2.81
C ALA A 53 -27.10 -26.36 2.29
N LEU A 54 -27.27 -25.26 3.04
CA LEU A 54 -28.08 -24.11 2.63
C LEU A 54 -27.45 -23.33 1.46
N LEU A 55 -26.11 -23.22 1.43
CA LEU A 55 -25.39 -22.59 0.32
C LEU A 55 -25.53 -23.37 -0.99
N VAL A 56 -25.43 -24.71 -0.94
CA VAL A 56 -25.61 -25.57 -2.12
C VAL A 56 -27.06 -25.51 -2.64
N ALA A 57 -28.05 -25.45 -1.75
CA ALA A 57 -29.45 -25.31 -2.13
C ALA A 57 -29.76 -23.95 -2.79
N ALA A 58 -29.13 -22.87 -2.33
CA ALA A 58 -29.29 -21.53 -2.90
C ALA A 58 -28.70 -21.43 -4.31
N THR A 59 -27.56 -22.09 -4.56
CA THR A 59 -26.91 -22.09 -5.89
C THR A 59 -27.71 -22.86 -6.95
N VAL A 60 -28.39 -23.95 -6.58
CA VAL A 60 -29.23 -24.72 -7.53
C VAL A 60 -30.55 -23.99 -7.82
N GLY A 61 -31.07 -23.20 -6.88
CA GLY A 61 -32.29 -22.39 -7.09
C GLY A 61 -32.10 -21.20 -8.03
N ALA A 62 -30.92 -20.56 -8.02
CA ALA A 62 -30.64 -19.38 -8.84
C ALA A 62 -30.46 -19.71 -10.34
N ALA A 63 -29.95 -20.90 -10.67
CA ALA A 63 -29.76 -21.34 -12.05
C ALA A 63 -31.08 -21.61 -12.80
N ALA A 64 -32.17 -21.90 -12.09
CA ALA A 64 -33.47 -22.19 -12.71
C ALA A 64 -34.29 -20.93 -13.10
N ALA A 65 -33.97 -19.75 -12.55
CA ALA A 65 -34.77 -18.53 -12.77
C ALA A 65 -34.33 -17.70 -13.99
N ILE A 66 -33.05 -17.77 -14.37
CA ILE A 66 -32.44 -16.92 -15.42
C ILE A 66 -32.83 -17.40 -16.85
N GLY A 67 -33.38 -18.61 -17.00
CA GLY A 67 -33.83 -19.16 -18.28
C GLY A 67 -35.19 -18.68 -18.80
N SER A 68 -35.90 -17.75 -18.14
CA SER A 68 -37.32 -17.46 -18.42
C SER A 68 -37.66 -16.18 -19.21
N GLY A 69 -36.67 -15.41 -19.68
CA GLY A 69 -36.85 -14.45 -20.79
C GLY A 69 -37.92 -13.36 -20.65
N LEU A 70 -38.13 -12.80 -19.45
CA LEU A 70 -39.27 -11.91 -19.14
C LEU A 70 -38.87 -10.51 -18.65
N VAL A 71 -37.94 -9.82 -19.32
CA VAL A 71 -37.77 -8.36 -19.12
C VAL A 71 -37.45 -7.66 -20.45
N LYS A 72 -38.36 -6.80 -20.91
CA LYS A 72 -38.14 -5.84 -22.00
C LYS A 72 -37.70 -4.50 -21.42
N LEU A 73 -36.57 -3.97 -21.89
CA LEU A 73 -36.11 -2.61 -21.59
C LEU A 73 -36.61 -1.64 -22.67
N PRO A 74 -37.09 -0.43 -22.31
CA PRO A 74 -37.36 0.63 -23.28
C PRO A 74 -36.07 1.43 -23.56
N PHE A 75 -35.75 1.60 -24.84
CA PHE A 75 -34.77 2.57 -25.30
C PHE A 75 -35.50 3.85 -25.71
N GLU A 76 -35.13 4.99 -25.14
CA GLU A 76 -35.38 6.31 -25.74
C GLU A 76 -34.06 6.88 -26.27
N LEU A 77 -34.07 7.19 -27.57
CA LEU A 77 -33.06 7.97 -28.28
C LEU A 77 -33.39 9.46 -28.10
N ALA A 78 -32.48 10.23 -27.50
CA ALA A 78 -32.56 11.68 -27.46
C ALA A 78 -31.36 12.33 -28.16
N VAL A 79 -31.67 13.42 -28.86
CA VAL A 79 -30.97 14.08 -29.96
C VAL A 79 -29.81 14.98 -29.51
N ALA A 80 -28.87 15.17 -30.44
CA ALA A 80 -27.67 15.99 -30.38
C ALA A 80 -27.84 17.47 -29.97
N SER A 81 -26.77 18.07 -29.43
CA SER A 81 -26.55 19.53 -29.38
C SER A 81 -25.06 19.88 -29.18
N PRO A 82 -24.64 21.13 -29.47
CA PRO A 82 -23.53 21.40 -30.38
C PRO A 82 -22.20 21.78 -29.71
N THR A 83 -21.15 21.64 -30.50
CA THR A 83 -19.75 22.03 -30.26
C THR A 83 -19.60 23.51 -29.88
N PRO A 84 -18.93 23.85 -28.77
CA PRO A 84 -18.48 25.21 -28.53
C PRO A 84 -17.14 25.49 -29.22
N SER A 85 -17.08 26.64 -29.90
CA SER A 85 -15.90 27.21 -30.53
C SER A 85 -15.11 28.03 -29.49
N PRO A 86 -13.76 27.91 -29.40
CA PRO A 86 -12.99 28.71 -28.45
C PRO A 86 -12.68 30.11 -29.00
N SER A 87 -13.10 31.14 -28.25
CA SER A 87 -12.60 32.51 -28.40
C SER A 87 -11.43 32.72 -27.44
N ALA A 88 -10.24 32.97 -27.98
CA ALA A 88 -9.07 33.40 -27.21
C ALA A 88 -9.07 34.93 -27.04
N THR A 89 -9.04 35.40 -25.80
CA THR A 89 -8.79 36.80 -25.47
C THR A 89 -7.42 36.89 -24.79
N ALA A 90 -6.48 37.61 -25.41
CA ALA A 90 -5.16 37.87 -24.85
C ALA A 90 -5.25 38.86 -23.68
N ALA A 91 -4.64 38.51 -22.54
CA ALA A 91 -4.48 39.40 -21.39
C ALA A 91 -3.14 40.15 -21.48
N GLU A 92 -3.22 41.45 -21.18
CA GLU A 92 -2.11 42.39 -21.23
C GLU A 92 -1.09 42.20 -20.09
N SER A 93 0.15 42.54 -20.43
CA SER A 93 1.36 42.45 -19.61
C SER A 93 1.35 43.47 -18.46
N ALA A 94 1.59 43.00 -17.23
CA ALA A 94 1.79 43.85 -16.06
C ALA A 94 3.29 44.06 -15.76
N THR A 95 3.64 45.34 -15.58
CA THR A 95 4.97 45.89 -15.30
C THR A 95 5.46 45.55 -13.87
N PRO A 96 6.76 45.28 -13.64
CA PRO A 96 7.28 44.92 -12.31
C PRO A 96 7.41 46.13 -11.37
N ILE A 97 7.09 45.90 -10.09
CA ILE A 97 7.23 46.83 -8.96
C ILE A 97 8.64 46.69 -8.34
N PRO A 98 9.34 47.78 -7.98
CA PRO A 98 10.69 47.71 -7.44
C PRO A 98 10.75 47.25 -5.98
N SER A 99 11.81 46.48 -5.68
CA SER A 99 12.12 45.80 -4.43
C SER A 99 12.28 46.72 -3.21
N ALA A 100 11.66 46.33 -2.10
CA ALA A 100 11.87 46.95 -0.79
C ALA A 100 13.13 46.40 -0.10
N SER A 101 13.80 47.31 0.62
CA SER A 101 15.09 47.17 1.29
C SER A 101 15.14 46.06 2.34
N GLY A 102 16.24 45.31 2.35
CA GLY A 102 16.48 44.12 3.18
C GLY A 102 16.41 44.38 4.69
N SER A 103 15.56 43.61 5.35
CA SER A 103 15.54 43.44 6.80
C SER A 103 16.62 42.43 7.20
N ALA A 104 17.32 42.68 8.32
CA ALA A 104 18.44 41.87 8.79
C ALA A 104 18.02 40.41 9.00
N ALA A 105 18.72 39.49 8.32
CA ALA A 105 18.49 38.06 8.42
C ALA A 105 18.82 37.56 9.83
N ALA A 106 17.86 36.92 10.49
CA ALA A 106 18.06 36.25 11.76
C ALA A 106 19.09 35.11 11.59
N THR A 107 19.98 34.96 12.56
CA THR A 107 20.94 33.86 12.63
C THR A 107 20.19 32.53 12.64
N PRO A 108 20.43 31.60 11.69
CA PRO A 108 19.73 30.33 11.64
C PRO A 108 20.09 29.49 12.89
N LEU A 109 19.06 28.97 13.56
CA LEU A 109 19.22 27.99 14.62
C LEU A 109 19.81 26.69 14.04
N PRO A 110 20.63 25.94 14.81
CA PRO A 110 21.17 24.66 14.35
C PRO A 110 20.01 23.70 14.08
N ILE A 111 19.91 23.24 12.83
CA ILE A 111 18.96 22.21 12.42
C ILE A 111 19.39 20.92 13.12
N ALA A 112 18.54 20.39 14.00
CA ALA A 112 18.76 19.08 14.61
C ALA A 112 18.86 18.04 13.49
N SER A 113 20.00 17.35 13.39
CA SER A 113 20.21 16.31 12.39
C SER A 113 19.33 15.11 12.72
N ILE A 114 18.49 14.68 11.77
CA ILE A 114 17.73 13.44 11.87
C ILE A 114 18.73 12.27 11.94
N PRO A 115 18.53 11.28 12.84
CA PRO A 115 19.42 10.12 12.93
C PRO A 115 19.47 9.32 11.62
N ASP A 116 20.62 8.71 11.35
CA ASP A 116 20.82 7.85 10.18
C ASP A 116 19.80 6.70 10.13
N GLY A 117 19.25 6.43 8.93
CA GLY A 117 18.31 5.32 8.70
C GLY A 117 16.88 5.60 9.19
N THR A 118 16.38 6.81 8.97
CA THR A 118 14.98 7.17 9.21
C THR A 118 14.09 6.72 8.05
N SER A 119 12.98 6.04 8.33
CA SER A 119 11.92 5.76 7.35
C SER A 119 10.68 6.59 7.68
N ILE A 120 10.13 7.33 6.71
CA ILE A 120 8.80 7.95 6.86
C ILE A 120 7.77 6.96 6.33
N GLY A 121 6.75 6.65 7.14
CA GLY A 121 5.70 5.70 6.80
C GLY A 121 4.32 6.34 6.58
N SER A 122 4.07 7.53 7.13
CA SER A 122 2.78 8.22 7.01
C SER A 122 2.97 9.73 6.78
N LEU A 123 2.05 10.31 6.01
CA LEU A 123 1.96 11.73 5.71
C LEU A 123 0.53 12.21 5.94
N ILE A 124 0.38 13.36 6.59
CA ILE A 124 -0.91 13.93 6.93
C ILE A 124 -0.90 15.41 6.60
N ALA A 125 -1.99 15.91 6.02
CA ALA A 125 -2.22 17.33 5.88
C ALA A 125 -2.91 17.86 7.15
N THR A 126 -2.35 18.89 7.76
CA THR A 126 -2.93 19.58 8.92
C THR A 126 -3.67 20.84 8.45
N HIS A 127 -4.34 21.52 9.37
CA HIS A 127 -5.03 22.77 9.04
C HIS A 127 -4.07 23.91 8.65
N ASP A 128 -2.80 23.83 9.10
CA ASP A 128 -1.75 24.83 8.91
C ASP A 128 -0.53 24.32 8.13
N GLY A 129 -0.53 23.06 7.71
CA GLY A 129 0.70 22.40 7.33
C GLY A 129 0.60 20.92 6.97
N PHE A 130 1.69 20.21 7.28
CA PHE A 130 1.84 18.78 7.09
C PHE A 130 2.58 18.17 8.27
N LEU A 131 2.25 16.90 8.55
CA LEU A 131 3.01 16.03 9.43
C LEU A 131 3.59 14.86 8.64
N ALA A 132 4.82 14.47 8.96
CA ALA A 132 5.44 13.25 8.50
C ALA A 132 5.80 12.39 9.70
N ILE A 133 5.32 11.14 9.70
CA ILE A 133 5.55 10.17 10.76
C ILE A 133 6.49 9.10 10.24
N GLY A 134 7.53 8.82 11.01
CA GLY A 134 8.52 7.83 10.69
C GLY A 134 9.15 7.16 11.89
N SER A 135 10.16 6.34 11.60
CA SER A 135 11.00 5.70 12.61
C SER A 135 12.47 5.75 12.23
N ALA A 136 13.35 6.00 13.19
CA ALA A 136 14.79 5.92 13.04
C ALA A 136 15.35 4.73 13.82
N GLY A 137 16.19 3.91 13.17
CA GLY A 137 16.77 2.70 13.77
C GLY A 137 15.71 1.69 14.28
N GLY A 138 14.49 1.77 13.77
CA GLY A 138 13.34 0.96 14.17
C GLY A 138 12.87 1.13 15.61
N ARG A 139 13.38 2.13 16.36
CA ARG A 139 13.10 2.32 17.81
C ARG A 139 12.89 3.76 18.26
N VAL A 140 13.10 4.73 17.39
CA VAL A 140 12.93 6.15 17.67
C VAL A 140 11.85 6.66 16.73
N ASN A 141 10.82 7.36 17.23
CA ASN A 141 9.84 7.93 16.31
C ASN A 141 10.44 9.20 15.75
N VAL A 142 10.01 9.52 14.54
CA VAL A 142 10.30 10.80 13.93
C VAL A 142 8.96 11.42 13.57
N LEU A 143 8.66 12.55 14.17
CA LEU A 143 7.52 13.39 13.84
C LEU A 143 8.06 14.72 13.33
N LEU A 144 7.89 14.95 12.03
CA LEU A 144 8.26 16.21 11.39
C LEU A 144 7.00 17.02 11.11
N HIS A 145 7.11 18.34 11.27
CA HIS A 145 6.10 19.31 10.90
C HIS A 145 6.61 20.22 9.78
N ALA A 146 5.76 20.54 8.83
CA ALA A 146 6.00 21.53 7.80
C ALA A 146 4.82 22.49 7.67
N PRO A 147 5.03 23.75 7.25
CA PRO A 147 3.96 24.69 6.94
C PRO A 147 3.18 24.25 5.67
N ALA A 148 2.06 24.93 5.38
CA ALA A 148 1.12 24.55 4.31
C ALA A 148 1.71 24.54 2.89
N ASP A 149 2.86 25.18 2.65
CA ASP A 149 3.58 25.12 1.37
C ASP A 149 4.67 24.04 1.34
N ALA A 150 4.81 23.26 2.42
CA ALA A 150 5.81 22.23 2.64
C ALA A 150 7.28 22.69 2.53
N SER A 151 7.53 24.00 2.55
CA SER A 151 8.83 24.59 2.21
C SER A 151 9.96 24.26 3.18
N THR A 152 9.65 23.99 4.46
CA THR A 152 10.63 23.65 5.50
C THR A 152 10.06 22.63 6.47
N TRP A 153 10.83 21.60 6.79
CA TRP A 153 10.44 20.59 7.77
C TRP A 153 11.26 20.71 9.06
N GLN A 154 10.61 20.55 10.21
CA GLN A 154 11.26 20.59 11.52
C GLN A 154 10.75 19.47 12.43
N PRO A 155 11.61 18.87 13.27
CA PRO A 155 11.16 17.87 14.24
C PRO A 155 10.27 18.51 15.32
N VAL A 156 9.20 17.80 15.69
CA VAL A 156 8.24 18.18 16.74
C VAL A 156 8.01 17.02 17.72
N ASP A 157 9.00 16.13 17.85
CA ASP A 157 8.95 14.97 18.73
C ASP A 157 8.82 15.36 20.20
N ASP A 158 7.97 14.65 20.93
CA ASP A 158 7.89 14.67 22.40
C ASP A 158 8.42 13.33 22.95
N PRO A 159 9.30 13.35 23.97
CA PRO A 159 9.82 12.12 24.57
C PRO A 159 8.72 11.21 25.18
N GLY A 160 7.51 11.72 25.37
CA GLY A 160 6.36 10.97 25.88
C GLY A 160 5.62 10.13 24.84
N PHE A 161 5.83 10.31 23.53
CA PHE A 161 5.00 9.70 22.47
C PHE A 161 5.03 8.17 22.35
N GLY A 162 5.79 7.42 23.16
CA GLY A 162 5.82 5.96 23.03
C GLY A 162 6.21 5.54 21.60
N ARG A 163 5.44 4.70 20.90
CA ARG A 163 5.48 4.43 19.45
C ARG A 163 4.30 5.13 18.78
N ILE A 164 4.56 5.93 17.75
CA ILE A 164 3.50 6.56 16.95
C ILE A 164 2.92 5.52 16.00
N MET A 165 1.59 5.41 15.98
CA MET A 165 0.86 4.50 15.09
C MET A 165 0.28 5.25 13.90
N GLU A 166 -0.42 6.36 14.17
CA GLU A 166 -1.10 7.15 13.16
C GLU A 166 -1.30 8.58 13.68
N ALA A 167 -1.47 9.56 12.80
CA ALA A 167 -2.10 10.83 13.16
C ALA A 167 -3.11 11.24 12.10
N VAL A 168 -4.01 12.13 12.49
CA VAL A 168 -5.03 12.67 11.58
C VAL A 168 -5.34 14.12 11.97
N ALA A 169 -5.82 14.89 11.00
CA ALA A 169 -6.24 16.26 11.22
C ALA A 169 -7.76 16.38 11.15
N GLY A 170 -8.35 17.07 12.14
CA GLY A 170 -9.71 17.59 12.08
C GLY A 170 -9.69 19.07 11.69
N THR A 171 -10.83 19.74 11.80
CA THR A 171 -10.96 21.17 11.48
C THR A 171 -10.29 22.11 12.48
N SER A 172 -10.11 21.68 13.72
CA SER A 172 -9.65 22.54 14.83
C SER A 172 -8.44 22.01 15.59
N SER A 173 -8.00 20.80 15.27
CA SER A 173 -6.88 20.14 15.92
C SER A 173 -6.38 18.95 15.11
N GLU A 174 -5.17 18.52 15.43
CA GLU A 174 -4.62 17.22 15.08
C GLU A 174 -4.75 16.29 16.27
N ILE A 175 -4.89 14.99 15.98
CA ILE A 175 -4.66 13.95 16.99
C ILE A 175 -3.56 13.01 16.53
N LEU A 176 -2.81 12.50 17.50
CA LEU A 176 -1.76 11.50 17.33
C LEU A 176 -2.10 10.31 18.20
N LEU A 177 -2.18 9.14 17.56
CA LEU A 177 -2.40 7.87 18.25
C LEU A 177 -1.07 7.19 18.47
N THR A 178 -0.80 6.90 19.74
CA THR A 178 0.47 6.32 20.17
C THR A 178 0.25 5.07 20.99
N ASN A 179 1.23 4.17 21.03
CA ASN A 179 1.31 3.09 22.00
C ASN A 179 2.44 3.40 22.99
N THR A 180 2.18 3.30 24.30
CA THR A 180 3.22 3.58 25.31
C THR A 180 4.46 2.68 25.22
N LYS A 181 4.40 1.56 24.48
CA LYS A 181 5.53 0.65 24.25
C LYS A 181 5.75 0.39 22.77
N TRP A 182 7.01 0.14 22.44
CA TRP A 182 7.46 -0.09 21.06
C TRP A 182 6.94 -1.40 20.44
N ASP A 183 6.83 -2.43 21.27
CA ASP A 183 6.32 -3.75 20.90
C ASP A 183 4.79 -3.83 20.88
N LEU A 184 4.10 -2.69 21.00
CA LEU A 184 2.65 -2.56 21.04
C LEU A 184 1.97 -3.24 22.24
N SER A 185 2.73 -3.72 23.22
CA SER A 185 2.19 -4.36 24.43
C SER A 185 1.72 -3.36 25.50
N GLY A 186 1.79 -2.06 25.21
CA GLY A 186 1.39 -0.98 26.10
C GLY A 186 -0.05 -0.54 25.86
N PRO A 187 -0.65 0.23 26.79
CA PRO A 187 -1.84 0.99 26.46
C PRO A 187 -1.56 1.96 25.32
N TYR A 188 -2.59 2.18 24.51
CA TYR A 188 -2.60 3.27 23.56
C TYR A 188 -2.85 4.60 24.28
N ASN A 189 -2.52 5.72 23.65
CA ASN A 189 -2.83 7.07 24.11
C ASN A 189 -3.18 7.95 22.90
N VAL A 190 -4.15 8.85 23.09
CA VAL A 190 -4.44 9.94 22.16
C VAL A 190 -3.73 11.20 22.65
N TRP A 191 -2.98 11.84 21.76
CA TRP A 191 -2.45 13.18 21.96
C TRP A 191 -3.17 14.14 21.04
N ARG A 192 -3.30 15.39 21.45
CA ARG A 192 -3.96 16.44 20.67
C ARG A 192 -3.01 17.61 20.48
N SER A 193 -3.03 18.20 19.30
CA SER A 193 -2.36 19.46 18.99
C SER A 193 -3.33 20.39 18.28
N THR A 194 -3.14 21.70 18.42
CA THR A 194 -3.89 22.72 17.67
C THR A 194 -3.00 23.50 16.70
N ASP A 195 -1.72 23.15 16.62
CA ASP A 195 -0.70 23.84 15.82
C ASP A 195 0.30 22.87 15.19
N GLY A 196 -0.01 21.57 15.18
CA GLY A 196 0.90 20.48 14.76
C GLY A 196 2.23 20.38 15.53
N GLN A 197 2.53 21.28 16.49
CA GLN A 197 3.84 21.46 17.10
C GLN A 197 3.86 21.13 18.59
N LYS A 198 2.79 21.49 19.32
CA LYS A 198 2.67 21.27 20.76
C LYS A 198 1.57 20.28 21.04
N TRP A 199 1.97 19.18 21.67
CA TRP A 199 1.07 18.07 21.91
C TRP A 199 0.73 17.94 23.39
N ALA A 200 -0.55 17.72 23.67
CA ALA A 200 -1.07 17.43 25.00
C ALA A 200 -1.64 16.02 25.04
N LEU A 201 -1.32 15.26 26.09
CA LEU A 201 -1.91 13.95 26.31
C LEU A 201 -3.39 14.11 26.71
N GLU A 202 -4.28 13.47 25.98
CA GLU A 202 -5.72 13.50 26.26
C GLU A 202 -6.08 12.44 27.30
N THR A 203 -6.31 12.89 28.55
CA THR A 203 -6.66 11.99 29.66
C THR A 203 -8.10 11.48 29.60
N GLY A 204 -8.94 12.09 28.76
CA GLY A 204 -10.33 11.70 28.56
C GLY A 204 -10.50 10.43 27.72
N TRP A 205 -9.47 10.02 26.98
CA TRP A 205 -9.48 8.79 26.22
C TRP A 205 -8.86 7.65 27.02
N THR A 206 -9.65 6.61 27.28
CA THR A 206 -9.15 5.31 27.74
C THR A 206 -9.51 4.28 26.69
N SER A 207 -8.52 3.58 26.13
CA SER A 207 -8.82 2.36 25.37
C SER A 207 -9.34 1.34 26.37
N ASP A 208 -10.66 1.26 26.51
CA ASP A 208 -11.30 0.22 27.30
C ASP A 208 -11.00 -1.11 26.60
N SER A 209 -9.98 -1.81 27.11
CA SER A 209 -9.35 -3.02 26.57
C SER A 209 -8.42 -2.82 25.35
N ALA A 210 -7.32 -3.57 25.37
CA ALA A 210 -6.18 -3.58 24.45
C ALA A 210 -6.56 -3.96 23.01
N THR A 211 -7.25 -3.05 22.32
CA THR A 211 -7.62 -3.18 20.92
C THR A 211 -6.60 -2.41 20.08
N GLU A 212 -5.94 -3.11 19.17
CA GLU A 212 -5.05 -2.50 18.18
C GLU A 212 -5.91 -1.70 17.19
N PRO A 213 -5.78 -0.36 17.15
CA PRO A 213 -6.50 0.46 16.19
C PRO A 213 -6.13 0.04 14.77
N VAL A 214 -7.12 -0.16 13.92
CA VAL A 214 -6.90 -0.56 12.51
C VAL A 214 -7.04 0.60 11.54
N ALA A 215 -7.77 1.64 11.93
CA ALA A 215 -7.89 2.87 11.15
C ALA A 215 -8.15 4.05 12.07
N VAL A 216 -7.60 5.20 11.69
CA VAL A 216 -7.85 6.50 12.30
C VAL A 216 -8.19 7.46 11.17
N ALA A 217 -9.24 8.26 11.35
CA ALA A 217 -9.63 9.28 10.39
C ALA A 217 -9.94 10.59 11.09
N GLY A 218 -9.61 11.70 10.43
CA GLY A 218 -9.93 13.05 10.86
C GLY A 218 -10.57 13.83 9.71
N GLY A 219 -11.42 14.79 10.04
CA GLY A 219 -12.09 15.60 9.03
C GLY A 219 -13.04 16.64 9.64
N PRO A 220 -13.97 17.18 8.84
CA PRO A 220 -14.82 18.29 9.28
C PRO A 220 -15.71 18.01 10.48
N ALA A 221 -16.24 16.79 10.59
CA ALA A 221 -17.07 16.38 11.73
C ALA A 221 -16.29 15.96 12.99
N GLY A 222 -14.96 15.86 12.92
CA GLY A 222 -14.11 15.47 14.05
C GLY A 222 -13.17 14.31 13.73
N PHE A 223 -13.14 13.32 14.62
CA PHE A 223 -12.18 12.22 14.64
C PHE A 223 -12.89 10.88 14.82
N LEU A 224 -12.31 9.84 14.23
CA LEU A 224 -12.78 8.47 14.30
C LEU A 224 -11.60 7.52 14.51
N ILE A 225 -11.71 6.61 15.47
CA ILE A 225 -10.78 5.50 15.69
C ILE A 225 -11.57 4.19 15.59
N LEU A 226 -11.10 3.27 14.76
CA LEU A 226 -11.65 1.93 14.62
C LEU A 226 -10.76 0.90 15.30
N GLY A 227 -11.36 0.05 16.13
CA GLY A 227 -10.73 -1.14 16.67
C GLY A 227 -10.69 -2.29 15.66
N PRO A 228 -10.05 -3.41 16.01
CA PRO A 228 -9.82 -4.51 15.07
C PRO A 228 -11.12 -5.12 14.56
N PRO A 229 -11.14 -5.60 13.30
CA PRO A 229 -12.30 -6.23 12.71
C PRO A 229 -12.69 -7.49 13.50
N GLY A 230 -13.99 -7.71 13.63
CA GLY A 230 -14.56 -8.87 14.28
C GLY A 230 -16.08 -8.93 14.05
N PRO A 231 -16.84 -9.77 14.78
CA PRO A 231 -18.29 -9.83 14.64
C PRO A 231 -19.00 -8.49 14.88
N THR A 232 -18.38 -7.64 15.69
CA THR A 232 -18.68 -6.22 15.86
C THR A 232 -17.37 -5.49 16.01
N SER A 233 -17.16 -4.43 15.25
CA SER A 233 -15.95 -3.61 15.38
C SER A 233 -16.20 -2.53 16.44
N ASN A 234 -15.22 -2.26 17.30
CA ASN A 234 -15.31 -1.15 18.25
C ASN A 234 -15.02 0.16 17.52
N VAL A 235 -15.72 1.22 17.90
CA VAL A 235 -15.52 2.53 17.31
C VAL A 235 -15.54 3.60 18.38
N TRP A 236 -14.60 4.54 18.29
CA TRP A 236 -14.55 5.73 19.12
C TRP A 236 -14.62 6.94 18.20
N ALA A 237 -15.61 7.79 18.41
CA ALA A 237 -15.77 9.04 17.67
C ALA A 237 -15.69 10.23 18.61
N SER A 238 -15.21 11.36 18.09
CA SER A 238 -15.08 12.60 18.84
C SER A 238 -15.17 13.80 17.91
N SER A 239 -16.08 14.73 18.19
CA SER A 239 -16.19 15.97 17.42
C SER A 239 -15.12 17.03 17.75
N ASP A 240 -14.47 16.93 18.92
CA ASP A 240 -13.50 17.92 19.43
C ASP A 240 -12.09 17.36 19.70
N GLY A 241 -11.92 16.04 19.63
CA GLY A 241 -10.71 15.31 19.97
C GLY A 241 -10.45 15.16 21.47
N GLN A 242 -11.34 15.68 22.33
CA GLN A 242 -11.22 15.65 23.79
C GLN A 242 -12.21 14.68 24.41
N THR A 243 -13.46 14.72 23.95
CA THR A 243 -14.54 13.87 24.45
C THR A 243 -14.79 12.74 23.46
N TRP A 244 -14.62 11.51 23.91
CA TRP A 244 -14.72 10.33 23.05
C TRP A 244 -15.94 9.50 23.39
N THR A 245 -16.73 9.20 22.36
CA THR A 245 -17.92 8.36 22.43
C THR A 245 -17.56 6.97 21.93
N HIS A 246 -17.60 5.97 22.82
CA HIS A 246 -17.43 4.56 22.45
C HIS A 246 -18.77 3.96 21.99
N SER A 247 -18.74 3.25 20.86
CA SER A 247 -19.87 2.49 20.33
C SER A 247 -19.37 1.22 19.62
N SER A 248 -20.29 0.46 19.04
CA SER A 248 -19.99 -0.67 18.17
C SER A 248 -20.63 -0.49 16.80
N ILE A 249 -19.94 -1.02 15.81
CA ILE A 249 -20.35 -1.01 14.41
C ILE A 249 -20.35 -2.46 13.89
N GLY A 250 -20.92 -2.67 12.70
CA GLY A 250 -21.05 -3.98 12.08
C GLY A 250 -19.73 -4.76 11.93
N PRO A 251 -19.82 -5.96 11.35
CA PRO A 251 -18.67 -6.84 11.24
C PRO A 251 -17.63 -6.31 10.25
N ASP A 252 -16.38 -6.70 10.48
CA ASP A 252 -15.28 -6.62 9.51
C ASP A 252 -15.02 -5.23 8.90
N VAL A 253 -15.25 -4.17 9.68
CA VAL A 253 -14.97 -2.79 9.28
C VAL A 253 -13.47 -2.51 9.45
N ALA A 254 -12.83 -2.04 8.39
CA ALA A 254 -11.37 -1.90 8.33
C ALA A 254 -10.89 -0.50 7.92
N GLY A 255 -11.79 0.37 7.44
CA GLY A 255 -11.45 1.71 7.00
C GLY A 255 -12.42 2.77 7.54
N ALA A 256 -11.94 4.01 7.61
CA ALA A 256 -12.65 5.15 8.17
C ALA A 256 -12.47 6.39 7.30
N VAL A 257 -13.51 7.23 7.20
CA VAL A 257 -13.45 8.57 6.61
C VAL A 257 -14.34 9.50 7.42
N VAL A 258 -13.88 10.72 7.69
CA VAL A 258 -14.70 11.76 8.33
C VAL A 258 -15.02 12.83 7.29
N VAL A 259 -16.31 13.13 7.14
CA VAL A 259 -16.83 14.06 6.13
C VAL A 259 -17.57 15.21 6.78
N ASP A 260 -17.95 16.21 5.97
CA ASP A 260 -18.90 17.21 6.45
C ASP A 260 -20.23 16.55 6.79
N GLY A 261 -20.73 16.83 7.99
CA GLY A 261 -21.98 16.27 8.49
C GLY A 261 -21.90 14.88 9.14
N GLY A 262 -20.76 14.16 9.13
CA GLY A 262 -20.67 12.90 9.87
C GLY A 262 -19.43 12.02 9.65
N PHE A 263 -19.58 10.77 10.08
CA PHE A 263 -18.53 9.76 10.12
C PHE A 263 -18.93 8.59 9.22
N LEU A 264 -17.97 8.08 8.45
CA LEU A 264 -18.10 6.89 7.63
C LEU A 264 -17.10 5.84 8.08
N ALA A 265 -17.54 4.60 8.08
CA ALA A 265 -16.68 3.45 8.31
C ALA A 265 -17.07 2.36 7.33
N TYR A 266 -16.08 1.68 6.77
CA TYR A 266 -16.29 0.78 5.64
C TYR A 266 -15.42 -0.47 5.72
N SER A 267 -15.89 -1.49 5.02
CA SER A 267 -15.16 -2.69 4.62
C SER A 267 -15.12 -2.74 3.09
N PRO A 268 -14.47 -3.73 2.46
CA PRO A 268 -14.50 -3.87 1.01
C PRO A 268 -15.91 -3.92 0.41
N GLU A 269 -16.90 -4.41 1.17
CA GLU A 269 -18.28 -4.65 0.70
C GLU A 269 -19.35 -3.78 1.38
N GLN A 270 -19.12 -3.34 2.61
CA GLN A 270 -20.14 -2.71 3.46
C GLN A 270 -19.72 -1.30 3.87
N MET A 271 -20.73 -0.43 4.07
CA MET A 271 -20.52 0.92 4.57
C MET A 271 -21.53 1.24 5.66
N TYR A 272 -21.05 1.97 6.66
CA TYR A 272 -21.81 2.44 7.79
C TYR A 272 -21.56 3.93 8.00
N ALA A 273 -22.60 4.64 8.44
CA ALA A 273 -22.52 6.07 8.72
C ALA A 273 -23.09 6.41 10.09
N SER A 274 -22.58 7.48 10.68
CA SER A 274 -23.10 8.09 11.90
C SER A 274 -22.98 9.62 11.81
N VAL A 275 -23.96 10.33 12.37
CA VAL A 275 -23.97 11.81 12.47
C VAL A 275 -23.99 12.29 13.92
N ASN A 276 -24.03 11.36 14.88
CA ASN A 276 -24.15 11.65 16.31
C ASN A 276 -23.20 10.80 17.17
N GLU A 277 -22.17 10.21 16.54
CA GLU A 277 -21.11 9.40 17.17
C GLU A 277 -21.58 8.06 17.78
N VAL A 278 -22.87 7.93 18.13
CA VAL A 278 -23.43 6.79 18.85
C VAL A 278 -24.12 5.79 17.91
N ALA A 279 -25.00 6.28 17.02
CA ALA A 279 -25.92 5.45 16.25
C ALA A 279 -25.43 5.23 14.82
N TRP A 280 -24.84 4.07 14.58
CA TRP A 280 -24.34 3.65 13.28
C TRP A 280 -25.42 2.95 12.45
N GLN A 281 -25.55 3.35 11.19
CA GLN A 281 -26.52 2.81 10.25
C GLN A 281 -25.80 2.31 9.01
N ALA A 282 -26.23 1.16 8.49
CA ALA A 282 -25.78 0.71 7.18
C ALA A 282 -26.26 1.70 6.12
N VAL A 283 -25.34 2.11 5.24
CA VAL A 283 -25.62 2.97 4.08
C VAL A 283 -25.23 2.24 2.80
N SER A 284 -25.63 2.78 1.65
CA SER A 284 -25.29 2.16 0.37
C SER A 284 -23.78 2.17 0.14
N SER A 285 -23.28 1.11 -0.49
CA SER A 285 -21.89 0.96 -0.92
C SER A 285 -21.82 1.13 -2.45
N PRO A 286 -20.75 1.72 -3.01
CA PRO A 286 -20.60 1.84 -4.46
C PRO A 286 -20.24 0.50 -5.13
N VAL A 287 -19.81 -0.50 -4.36
CA VAL A 287 -19.58 -1.85 -4.88
C VAL A 287 -20.87 -2.66 -4.94
N ASN A 288 -21.00 -3.48 -5.97
CA ASN A 288 -22.09 -4.42 -6.06
C ASN A 288 -21.86 -5.63 -5.13
N ALA A 289 -22.93 -6.30 -4.73
CA ALA A 289 -22.85 -7.50 -3.88
C ALA A 289 -22.22 -8.73 -4.57
N SER A 290 -21.66 -8.58 -5.79
CA SER A 290 -21.11 -9.71 -6.56
C SER A 290 -19.73 -10.17 -6.08
N GLY A 291 -19.11 -9.45 -5.14
CA GLY A 291 -17.82 -9.81 -4.53
C GLY A 291 -16.59 -9.57 -5.41
N ASN A 292 -16.76 -9.24 -6.70
CA ASN A 292 -15.65 -9.05 -7.63
C ASN A 292 -15.07 -7.63 -7.63
N GLN A 293 -15.65 -6.71 -6.85
CA GLN A 293 -15.21 -5.33 -6.71
C GLN A 293 -14.95 -5.00 -5.25
N ALA A 294 -13.90 -4.22 -5.00
CA ALA A 294 -13.59 -3.70 -3.67
C ALA A 294 -13.39 -2.19 -3.72
N ILE A 295 -13.73 -1.52 -2.62
CA ILE A 295 -13.33 -0.14 -2.38
C ILE A 295 -11.81 -0.13 -2.17
N SER A 296 -11.08 0.45 -3.12
CA SER A 296 -9.62 0.60 -3.06
C SER A 296 -9.20 1.87 -2.31
N HIS A 297 -9.95 2.96 -2.52
CA HIS A 297 -9.70 4.25 -1.90
C HIS A 297 -11.02 4.94 -1.58
N ILE A 298 -11.06 5.74 -0.52
CA ILE A 298 -12.18 6.61 -0.20
C ILE A 298 -11.68 7.82 0.58
N PHE A 299 -12.14 9.01 0.21
CA PHE A 299 -11.70 10.27 0.81
C PHE A 299 -12.77 11.35 0.64
N ALA A 300 -12.64 12.46 1.38
CA ALA A 300 -13.58 13.57 1.37
C ALA A 300 -13.08 14.72 0.48
N VAL A 301 -14.00 15.37 -0.25
CA VAL A 301 -13.74 16.60 -1.02
C VAL A 301 -14.85 17.60 -0.72
N GLY A 302 -14.58 18.56 0.14
CA GLY A 302 -15.64 19.42 0.70
C GLY A 302 -16.70 18.58 1.43
N SER A 303 -17.97 18.70 1.02
CA SER A 303 -19.07 17.88 1.55
C SER A 303 -19.26 16.54 0.83
N ARG A 304 -18.47 16.26 -0.22
CA ARG A 304 -18.59 15.05 -1.01
C ARG A 304 -17.67 13.96 -0.50
N VAL A 305 -18.12 12.73 -0.67
CA VAL A 305 -17.35 11.50 -0.51
C VAL A 305 -16.99 11.01 -1.90
N VAL A 306 -15.71 10.73 -2.14
CA VAL A 306 -15.23 10.09 -3.35
C VAL A 306 -14.77 8.69 -3.00
N ALA A 307 -15.19 7.69 -3.78
CA ALA A 307 -14.70 6.32 -3.66
C ALA A 307 -14.14 5.83 -5.00
N VAL A 308 -13.02 5.11 -4.94
CA VAL A 308 -12.44 4.40 -6.09
C VAL A 308 -12.67 2.91 -5.87
N THR A 309 -13.45 2.28 -6.74
CA THR A 309 -13.70 0.84 -6.69
C THR A 309 -12.93 0.14 -7.80
N CYS A 310 -12.31 -0.99 -7.53
CA CYS A 310 -11.56 -1.74 -8.53
C CYS A 310 -11.99 -3.21 -8.55
N GLN A 311 -11.95 -3.84 -9.74
CA GLN A 311 -12.16 -5.27 -9.86
C GLN A 311 -10.97 -6.05 -9.26
N LEU A 312 -11.26 -7.10 -8.49
CA LEU A 312 -10.22 -7.95 -7.87
C LEU A 312 -9.64 -8.99 -8.85
N VAL A 313 -10.18 -9.06 -10.07
CA VAL A 313 -9.77 -9.99 -11.12
C VAL A 313 -9.14 -9.25 -12.29
N GLU A 314 -8.19 -9.90 -12.98
CA GLU A 314 -7.58 -9.38 -14.20
C GLU A 314 -8.52 -9.59 -15.41
N PRO A 315 -8.63 -8.63 -16.35
CA PRO A 315 -8.05 -7.29 -16.31
C PRO A 315 -8.79 -6.39 -15.31
N THR A 316 -8.04 -5.68 -14.46
CA THR A 316 -8.63 -4.75 -13.50
C THR A 316 -9.25 -3.56 -14.22
N SER A 317 -10.53 -3.32 -13.98
CA SER A 317 -11.16 -2.01 -14.23
C SER A 317 -11.44 -1.31 -12.91
N CYS A 318 -11.09 -0.03 -12.81
CA CYS A 318 -11.49 0.82 -11.70
C CYS A 318 -12.57 1.83 -12.12
N SER A 319 -13.37 2.28 -11.16
CA SER A 319 -14.41 3.29 -11.33
C SER A 319 -14.35 4.29 -10.20
N VAL A 320 -14.66 5.55 -10.51
CA VAL A 320 -14.75 6.62 -9.51
C VAL A 320 -16.22 6.93 -9.25
N TRP A 321 -16.57 6.99 -7.97
CA TRP A 321 -17.91 7.24 -7.48
C TRP A 321 -17.91 8.45 -6.58
N THR A 322 -19.01 9.20 -6.61
CA THR A 322 -19.22 10.35 -5.74
C THR A 322 -20.55 10.25 -5.02
N SER A 323 -20.61 10.71 -3.78
CA SER A 323 -21.84 10.82 -3.01
C SER A 323 -21.74 11.99 -2.02
N THR A 324 -22.86 12.36 -1.41
CA THR A 324 -22.92 13.21 -0.22
C THR A 324 -23.62 12.44 0.89
N LEU A 325 -23.18 12.58 2.15
CA LEU A 325 -23.88 11.99 3.27
C LEU A 325 -25.12 12.84 3.57
N GLU A 326 -26.30 12.24 3.42
CA GLU A 326 -27.58 12.93 3.59
C GLU A 326 -28.42 12.30 4.71
N GLY A 327 -29.38 13.09 5.22
CA GLY A 327 -30.37 12.62 6.18
C GLY A 327 -30.04 12.96 7.63
N SER A 328 -30.62 12.18 8.53
CA SER A 328 -30.49 12.33 9.99
C SER A 328 -30.42 10.96 10.65
N THR A 329 -30.22 10.90 11.97
CA THR A 329 -30.25 9.63 12.71
C THR A 329 -31.55 8.84 12.41
N GLY A 330 -31.42 7.61 11.92
CA GLY A 330 -32.51 6.74 11.48
C GLY A 330 -32.86 6.82 10.00
N SER A 331 -32.27 7.75 9.23
CA SER A 331 -32.53 7.94 7.81
C SER A 331 -31.28 8.36 7.01
N LEU A 332 -30.09 7.90 7.42
CA LEU A 332 -28.85 8.24 6.71
C LEU A 332 -28.77 7.52 5.36
N ALA A 333 -28.28 8.23 4.35
CA ALA A 333 -28.12 7.67 3.01
C ALA A 333 -26.88 8.22 2.30
N LEU A 334 -26.36 7.38 1.39
CA LEU A 334 -25.42 7.75 0.34
C LEU A 334 -26.08 7.42 -1.00
N HIS A 335 -25.97 8.32 -1.97
CA HIS A 335 -26.50 8.17 -3.32
C HIS A 335 -25.35 8.24 -4.31
N TRP A 336 -24.70 7.09 -4.51
CA TRP A 336 -23.52 6.99 -5.36
C TRP A 336 -23.83 7.27 -6.83
N THR A 337 -23.08 8.22 -7.38
CA THR A 337 -23.10 8.55 -8.81
C THR A 337 -21.72 8.28 -9.38
N ALA A 338 -21.64 7.39 -10.38
CA ALA A 338 -20.41 7.16 -11.12
C ALA A 338 -20.02 8.45 -11.86
N THR A 339 -18.72 8.73 -11.94
CA THR A 339 -18.24 9.81 -12.83
C THR A 339 -18.62 9.49 -14.27
N SER A 340 -19.04 10.50 -15.04
CA SER A 340 -19.54 10.31 -16.41
C SER A 340 -18.50 9.82 -17.40
N ASP A 341 -17.21 9.90 -17.06
CA ASP A 341 -16.11 9.40 -17.87
C ASP A 341 -15.75 7.96 -17.48
N GLU A 342 -16.40 6.98 -18.12
CA GLU A 342 -16.08 5.56 -17.96
C GLU A 342 -14.63 5.21 -18.36
N GLN A 343 -13.96 6.06 -19.14
CA GLN A 343 -12.58 5.86 -19.59
C GLN A 343 -11.55 6.51 -18.68
N LEU A 344 -11.98 7.21 -17.62
CA LEU A 344 -11.09 7.95 -16.73
C LEU A 344 -9.99 7.06 -16.14
N MET A 345 -10.39 5.86 -15.73
CA MET A 345 -9.56 4.89 -14.99
C MET A 345 -9.28 3.60 -15.79
N ASN A 346 -9.82 3.47 -17.00
CA ASN A 346 -9.64 2.26 -17.81
C ASN A 346 -8.17 2.09 -18.21
N GLY A 347 -7.55 0.99 -17.80
CA GLY A 347 -6.13 0.72 -18.06
C GLY A 347 -5.16 1.38 -17.06
N TYR A 348 -5.64 1.89 -15.94
CA TYR A 348 -4.81 2.55 -14.93
C TYR A 348 -5.01 1.94 -13.53
N SER A 349 -4.00 2.11 -12.67
CA SER A 349 -4.02 1.75 -11.25
C SER A 349 -3.85 2.99 -10.38
N VAL A 350 -4.58 3.11 -9.26
CA VAL A 350 -4.42 4.22 -8.30
C VAL A 350 -3.65 3.75 -7.09
N THR A 351 -2.46 4.31 -6.86
CA THR A 351 -1.61 3.98 -5.70
C THR A 351 -1.98 4.81 -4.47
N ALA A 352 -2.39 6.06 -4.68
CA ALA A 352 -2.67 7.00 -3.61
C ALA A 352 -3.77 7.97 -3.99
N SER A 353 -4.50 8.43 -2.98
CA SER A 353 -5.51 9.48 -3.14
C SER A 353 -5.65 10.30 -1.88
N ALA A 354 -6.03 11.56 -2.05
CA ALA A 354 -6.40 12.44 -0.95
C ALA A 354 -7.32 13.54 -1.44
N GLY A 355 -8.14 14.05 -0.53
CA GLY A 355 -8.98 15.20 -0.79
C GLY A 355 -8.78 16.30 0.25
N THR A 356 -9.19 17.49 -0.14
CA THR A 356 -9.16 18.72 0.65
C THR A 356 -10.57 19.32 0.61
N THR A 357 -10.77 20.49 1.23
CA THR A 357 -12.08 21.18 1.18
C THR A 357 -12.54 21.50 -0.25
N ASN A 358 -11.63 21.68 -1.21
CA ASN A 358 -11.98 22.16 -2.56
C ASN A 358 -11.15 21.52 -3.70
N ARG A 359 -10.36 20.50 -3.40
CA ARG A 359 -9.51 19.79 -4.38
C ARG A 359 -9.41 18.32 -4.03
N ALA A 360 -9.26 17.50 -5.04
CA ALA A 360 -9.09 16.06 -4.96
C ALA A 360 -7.92 15.66 -5.83
N PHE A 361 -7.17 14.67 -5.37
CA PHE A 361 -6.02 14.13 -6.08
C PHE A 361 -6.07 12.61 -6.03
N MET A 362 -5.81 11.97 -7.17
CA MET A 362 -5.50 10.55 -7.28
C MET A 362 -4.28 10.39 -8.15
N TRP A 363 -3.49 9.37 -7.89
CA TRP A 363 -2.19 9.18 -8.53
C TRP A 363 -1.96 7.72 -8.79
N GLY A 364 -1.18 7.44 -9.82
CA GLY A 364 -1.11 6.09 -10.31
C GLY A 364 -0.25 5.92 -11.53
N TYR A 365 -0.45 4.81 -12.21
CA TYR A 365 0.26 4.48 -13.43
C TYR A 365 -0.64 3.76 -14.43
N ASP A 366 -0.27 3.89 -15.70
CA ASP A 366 -0.82 3.11 -16.81
C ASP A 366 -0.36 1.64 -16.70
N LEU A 367 -1.29 0.69 -16.76
CA LEU A 367 -1.01 -0.73 -16.56
C LEU A 367 -0.20 -1.37 -17.70
N ASN A 368 -0.13 -0.73 -18.88
CA ASN A 368 0.58 -1.25 -20.05
C ASN A 368 2.01 -0.69 -20.16
N THR A 369 2.16 0.60 -19.86
CA THR A 369 3.39 1.37 -20.08
C THR A 369 4.11 1.72 -18.78
N TYR A 370 3.44 1.57 -17.63
CA TYR A 370 3.88 2.08 -16.33
C TYR A 370 4.14 3.60 -16.32
N GLY A 371 3.56 4.32 -17.27
CA GLY A 371 3.59 5.78 -17.31
C GLY A 371 2.84 6.35 -16.10
N ARG A 372 3.50 7.23 -15.36
CA ARG A 372 2.97 7.90 -14.16
C ARG A 372 1.87 8.89 -14.55
N VAL A 373 0.77 8.89 -13.81
CA VAL A 373 -0.37 9.77 -14.05
C VAL A 373 -0.93 10.35 -12.75
N ALA A 374 -1.48 11.55 -12.84
CA ALA A 374 -2.27 12.16 -11.78
C ALA A 374 -3.66 12.53 -12.32
N TRP A 375 -4.65 12.38 -11.46
CA TRP A 375 -6.00 12.88 -11.66
C TRP A 375 -6.26 13.98 -10.63
N THR A 376 -6.73 15.13 -11.11
CA THR A 376 -7.11 16.24 -10.24
C THR A 376 -8.57 16.59 -10.45
N SER A 377 -9.27 16.92 -9.37
CA SER A 377 -10.62 17.48 -9.43
C SER A 377 -10.75 18.65 -8.46
N SER A 378 -11.51 19.67 -8.82
CA SER A 378 -11.86 20.78 -7.92
C SER A 378 -13.13 20.51 -7.11
N ASP A 379 -13.85 19.44 -7.41
CA ASP A 379 -15.18 19.18 -6.83
C ASP A 379 -15.45 17.69 -6.57
N GLY A 380 -14.51 16.80 -6.89
CA GLY A 380 -14.65 15.35 -6.81
C GLY A 380 -15.48 14.71 -7.93
N THR A 381 -16.17 15.50 -8.76
CA THR A 381 -17.05 15.01 -9.85
C THR A 381 -16.45 15.16 -11.24
N HIS A 382 -15.68 16.23 -11.48
CA HIS A 382 -15.02 16.49 -12.76
C HIS A 382 -13.52 16.28 -12.62
N TRP A 383 -13.01 15.28 -13.32
CA TRP A 383 -11.61 14.88 -13.22
C TRP A 383 -10.83 15.23 -14.47
N SER A 384 -9.61 15.72 -14.28
CA SER A 384 -8.62 15.92 -15.33
C SER A 384 -7.47 14.95 -15.11
N ARG A 385 -7.12 14.15 -16.12
CA ARG A 385 -5.97 13.25 -16.12
C ARG A 385 -4.77 13.92 -16.78
N THR A 386 -3.62 13.90 -16.10
CA THR A 386 -2.37 14.48 -16.58
C THR A 386 -1.24 13.48 -16.44
N ALA A 387 -0.43 13.29 -17.48
CA ALA A 387 0.80 12.52 -17.37
C ALA A 387 1.82 13.29 -16.50
N LEU A 388 2.48 12.59 -15.58
CA LEU A 388 3.56 13.17 -14.79
C LEU A 388 4.87 13.13 -15.55
N ALA A 389 5.79 14.05 -15.24
CA ALA A 389 7.14 14.03 -15.79
C ALA A 389 7.87 12.74 -15.39
N ASP A 390 8.82 12.29 -16.23
CA ASP A 390 9.50 11.02 -15.97
C ASP A 390 10.33 11.00 -14.68
N ALA A 391 10.88 12.15 -14.31
CA ALA A 391 11.64 12.34 -13.08
C ALA A 391 10.78 12.68 -11.85
N ALA A 392 9.45 12.86 -12.02
CA ALA A 392 8.58 13.16 -10.90
C ALA A 392 8.69 12.06 -9.84
N LEU A 393 8.82 12.48 -8.56
CA LEU A 393 8.89 11.57 -7.42
C LEU A 393 10.09 10.60 -7.49
N GLY A 394 11.16 10.95 -8.20
CA GLY A 394 12.30 10.05 -8.37
C GLY A 394 12.01 8.88 -9.31
N ALA A 395 11.13 9.08 -10.29
CA ALA A 395 10.73 8.10 -11.30
C ALA A 395 9.92 6.88 -10.79
N GLY A 396 9.45 6.90 -9.55
CA GLY A 396 8.46 5.94 -9.05
C GLY A 396 7.05 6.55 -8.94
N MET A 397 6.12 5.77 -8.38
CA MET A 397 4.77 6.19 -8.00
C MET A 397 4.45 5.69 -6.59
N PRO A 398 4.53 6.55 -5.57
CA PRO A 398 4.42 6.13 -4.18
C PRO A 398 2.97 5.90 -3.76
N SER A 399 2.81 5.26 -2.60
CA SER A 399 1.52 5.09 -1.93
C SER A 399 1.29 6.07 -0.77
N THR A 400 2.36 6.64 -0.20
CA THR A 400 2.29 7.60 0.91
C THR A 400 2.15 9.03 0.40
N PHE A 401 1.01 9.65 0.70
CA PHE A 401 0.59 10.92 0.12
C PHE A 401 -0.30 11.73 1.08
N ALA A 402 -0.15 13.05 1.09
CA ALA A 402 -1.10 13.96 1.73
C ALA A 402 -1.33 15.23 0.87
N ALA A 403 -2.57 15.73 0.88
CA ALA A 403 -2.95 16.95 0.20
C ALA A 403 -3.45 18.00 1.21
N GLY A 404 -2.79 19.15 1.23
CA GLY A 404 -3.21 20.34 1.97
C GLY A 404 -3.85 21.38 1.04
N PRO A 405 -4.29 22.53 1.60
CA PRO A 405 -4.97 23.57 0.83
C PRO A 405 -4.08 24.24 -0.24
N SER A 406 -2.77 24.31 -0.01
CA SER A 406 -1.81 25.01 -0.89
C SER A 406 -0.77 24.11 -1.56
N ALA A 407 -0.59 22.89 -1.07
CA ALA A 407 0.39 21.96 -1.60
C ALA A 407 -0.06 20.51 -1.39
N ALA A 408 0.68 19.62 -2.03
CA ALA A 408 0.58 18.18 -1.97
C ALA A 408 1.98 17.67 -1.61
N VAL A 409 2.08 16.67 -0.73
CA VAL A 409 3.35 16.07 -0.30
C VAL A 409 3.29 14.56 -0.45
N ALA A 410 4.42 13.95 -0.82
CA ALA A 410 4.54 12.51 -0.99
C ALA A 410 5.92 12.02 -0.55
N ILE A 411 6.03 10.73 -0.24
CA ILE A 411 7.33 10.07 -0.06
C ILE A 411 7.72 9.44 -1.38
N GLY A 412 8.50 10.17 -2.17
CA GLY A 412 9.08 9.66 -3.41
C GLY A 412 10.46 9.06 -3.15
N TRP A 413 11.24 8.98 -4.22
CA TRP A 413 12.56 8.34 -4.19
C TRP A 413 13.68 9.33 -4.51
N THR A 414 14.85 9.06 -3.94
CA THR A 414 16.12 9.65 -4.37
C THR A 414 16.91 8.60 -5.14
N GLU A 415 17.29 8.91 -6.37
CA GLU A 415 18.32 8.14 -7.06
C GLU A 415 19.65 8.32 -6.32
N SER A 416 19.93 7.42 -5.39
CA SER A 416 21.27 7.31 -4.82
C SER A 416 22.15 6.50 -5.78
N SER A 417 23.45 6.79 -5.83
CA SER A 417 24.41 6.33 -6.84
C SER A 417 24.66 4.81 -6.91
N GLY A 418 23.64 4.03 -7.26
CA GLY A 418 23.71 2.58 -7.53
C GLY A 418 23.65 1.67 -6.30
N VAL A 419 23.31 2.20 -5.12
CA VAL A 419 23.42 1.50 -3.82
C VAL A 419 22.06 1.06 -3.27
N GLY A 420 20.99 1.64 -3.80
CA GLY A 420 19.63 1.51 -3.32
C GLY A 420 18.89 2.82 -3.51
N VAL A 421 17.60 2.82 -3.20
CA VAL A 421 16.76 4.00 -3.36
C VAL A 421 16.27 4.43 -1.99
N GLY A 422 16.54 5.68 -1.62
CA GLY A 422 16.10 6.24 -0.35
C GLY A 422 14.75 6.92 -0.51
N GLY A 423 13.91 6.85 0.52
CA GLY A 423 12.71 7.68 0.58
C GLY A 423 13.08 9.16 0.75
N GLU A 424 12.47 10.03 -0.04
CA GLU A 424 12.62 11.48 0.07
C GLU A 424 11.24 12.15 0.11
N LEU A 425 11.14 13.27 0.83
CA LEU A 425 9.95 14.09 0.81
C LEU A 425 9.91 14.88 -0.49
N TRP A 426 8.81 14.75 -1.22
CA TRP A 426 8.52 15.53 -2.41
C TRP A 426 7.32 16.42 -2.16
N GLN A 427 7.28 17.57 -2.84
CA GLN A 427 6.19 18.53 -2.75
C GLN A 427 5.72 18.96 -4.14
N SER A 428 4.45 19.37 -4.21
CA SER A 428 3.84 19.92 -5.41
C SER A 428 2.76 20.95 -5.06
N PRO A 429 2.78 22.15 -5.65
CA PRO A 429 1.71 23.14 -5.44
C PRO A 429 0.40 22.77 -6.17
N ASP A 430 0.50 22.01 -7.26
CA ASP A 430 -0.62 21.71 -8.17
C ASP A 430 -1.00 20.23 -8.19
N GLY A 431 -0.23 19.34 -7.55
CA GLY A 431 -0.41 17.89 -7.57
C GLY A 431 0.17 17.21 -8.82
N VAL A 432 0.84 17.96 -9.71
CA VAL A 432 1.32 17.48 -11.01
C VAL A 432 2.81 17.78 -11.18
N SER A 433 3.24 18.97 -10.78
CA SER A 433 4.62 19.43 -10.86
C SER A 433 5.32 19.11 -9.55
N TRP A 434 6.18 18.08 -9.57
CA TRP A 434 6.84 17.54 -8.37
C TRP A 434 8.29 18.02 -8.28
N ALA A 435 8.70 18.41 -7.07
CA ALA A 435 10.09 18.69 -6.74
C ALA A 435 10.44 18.13 -5.35
N PRO A 436 11.72 17.78 -5.10
CA PRO A 436 12.17 17.46 -3.75
C PRO A 436 11.85 18.60 -2.77
N ALA A 437 11.31 18.26 -1.61
CA ALA A 437 11.07 19.21 -0.53
C ALA A 437 12.39 19.51 0.20
N ASN A 438 12.52 20.73 0.70
CA ASN A 438 13.67 21.11 1.54
C ASN A 438 13.44 20.63 2.98
N ALA A 439 13.54 19.32 3.18
CA ALA A 439 13.48 18.70 4.49
C ALA A 439 14.90 18.46 5.04
N PRO A 440 15.11 18.48 6.38
CA PRO A 440 16.28 17.85 6.97
C PRO A 440 16.24 16.40 6.48
N MET A 441 17.14 16.05 5.57
CA MET A 441 17.02 14.81 4.83
C MET A 441 16.95 13.63 5.80
N VAL A 442 16.10 12.65 5.48
CA VAL A 442 16.48 11.26 5.76
C VAL A 442 17.84 11.11 5.07
N PRO A 443 18.96 10.95 5.81
CA PRO A 443 20.25 10.84 5.16
C PRO A 443 20.15 9.72 4.14
N PRO A 444 20.64 9.94 2.90
CA PRO A 444 20.53 8.94 1.86
C PRO A 444 21.03 7.61 2.42
N PRO A 445 20.42 6.47 2.04
CA PRO A 445 20.81 5.17 2.54
C PRO A 445 22.34 5.06 2.50
N PRO A 446 22.97 4.51 3.55
CA PRO A 446 24.40 4.57 3.73
C PRO A 446 25.07 4.18 2.43
N GLN A 447 25.75 5.17 1.83
CA GLN A 447 26.49 4.96 0.60
C GLN A 447 27.43 3.78 0.82
N VAL A 448 27.68 2.98 -0.22
CA VAL A 448 28.63 1.85 -0.18
C VAL A 448 29.81 2.27 0.69
N PRO A 449 30.16 1.56 1.77
CA PRO A 449 31.20 2.00 2.68
C PRO A 449 32.43 2.44 1.88
N ALA A 450 32.75 3.73 1.98
CA ALA A 450 33.86 4.31 1.25
C ALA A 450 35.13 3.55 1.65
N GLY A 451 35.88 3.07 0.66
CA GLY A 451 37.08 2.29 0.91
C GLY A 451 37.43 1.33 -0.22
N PRO A 452 38.68 0.84 -0.23
CA PRO A 452 39.15 -0.10 -1.24
C PRO A 452 38.32 -1.38 -1.21
N CYS A 453 38.30 -2.09 -2.34
CA CYS A 453 37.65 -3.39 -2.39
C CYS A 453 38.39 -4.41 -1.52
N PRO A 454 37.68 -5.19 -0.70
CA PRO A 454 38.30 -6.24 0.10
C PRO A 454 38.89 -7.32 -0.81
N ALA A 455 39.72 -8.20 -0.24
CA ALA A 455 40.16 -9.40 -0.94
C ALA A 455 38.96 -10.27 -1.35
N GLN A 456 39.10 -10.99 -2.46
CA GLN A 456 38.05 -11.86 -2.97
C GLN A 456 37.64 -12.89 -1.90
N PRO A 457 36.34 -13.01 -1.58
CA PRO A 457 35.89 -13.95 -0.56
C PRO A 457 36.09 -15.39 -1.04
N THR A 458 36.50 -16.26 -0.12
CA THR A 458 36.70 -17.70 -0.33
C THR A 458 35.75 -18.55 0.51
N THR A 459 35.04 -17.93 1.46
CA THR A 459 34.02 -18.56 2.29
C THR A 459 32.73 -17.78 2.19
N LEU A 460 31.59 -18.45 2.42
CA LEU A 460 30.30 -17.76 2.43
C LEU A 460 30.21 -16.70 3.53
N GLN A 461 30.83 -16.95 4.71
CA GLN A 461 30.86 -15.97 5.80
C GLN A 461 31.57 -14.68 5.37
N GLN A 462 32.72 -14.77 4.71
CA GLN A 462 33.41 -13.60 4.17
C GLN A 462 32.53 -12.83 3.18
N LEU A 463 31.79 -13.53 2.33
CA LEU A 463 30.90 -12.88 1.38
C LEU A 463 29.74 -12.16 2.08
N ILE A 464 29.14 -12.77 3.11
CA ILE A 464 28.10 -12.15 3.93
C ILE A 464 28.64 -10.92 4.68
N ASP A 465 29.84 -11.02 5.25
CA ASP A 465 30.48 -9.93 5.99
C ASP A 465 30.78 -8.71 5.08
N ILE A 466 31.08 -8.96 3.79
CA ILE A 466 31.23 -7.89 2.79
C ILE A 466 29.88 -7.22 2.49
N GLY A 467 28.80 -8.00 2.44
CA GLY A 467 27.46 -7.54 2.09
C GLY A 467 27.23 -7.41 0.58
N ALA A 468 26.00 -7.67 0.14
CA ALA A 468 25.64 -7.76 -1.29
C ALA A 468 25.96 -6.47 -2.07
N VAL A 469 25.68 -5.31 -1.48
CA VAL A 469 25.95 -3.99 -2.07
C VAL A 469 27.44 -3.78 -2.36
N LYS A 470 28.31 -4.00 -1.37
CA LYS A 470 29.77 -3.84 -1.53
C LYS A 470 30.32 -4.92 -2.46
N ALA A 471 29.82 -6.15 -2.37
CA ALA A 471 30.24 -7.25 -3.21
C ALA A 471 29.89 -7.02 -4.70
N ALA A 472 28.68 -6.53 -5.00
CA ALA A 472 28.27 -6.16 -6.35
C ALA A 472 29.13 -5.03 -6.93
N THR A 473 29.45 -4.02 -6.12
CA THR A 473 30.31 -2.91 -6.54
C THR A 473 31.75 -3.35 -6.79
N CYS A 474 32.30 -4.21 -5.94
CA CYS A 474 33.71 -4.57 -5.97
C CYS A 474 34.06 -5.72 -6.90
N PHE A 475 33.18 -6.71 -7.00
CA PHE A 475 33.43 -7.91 -7.77
C PHE A 475 32.60 -7.95 -9.05
N GLY A 476 31.38 -7.38 -9.03
CA GLY A 476 30.48 -7.37 -10.18
C GLY A 476 30.40 -8.75 -10.82
N GLN A 477 30.69 -8.82 -12.12
CA GLN A 477 30.66 -10.06 -12.93
C GLN A 477 31.86 -10.99 -12.70
N THR A 478 32.79 -10.65 -11.81
CA THR A 478 33.94 -11.51 -11.49
C THR A 478 33.45 -12.78 -10.79
N PRO A 479 33.74 -13.98 -11.32
CA PRO A 479 33.33 -15.23 -10.67
C PRO A 479 33.95 -15.36 -9.28
N LEU A 480 33.10 -15.64 -8.30
CA LEU A 480 33.45 -15.91 -6.90
C LEU A 480 33.13 -17.36 -6.59
N THR A 481 34.11 -18.07 -6.03
CA THR A 481 33.93 -19.45 -5.55
C THR A 481 33.96 -19.47 -4.03
N VAL A 482 32.88 -19.93 -3.40
CA VAL A 482 32.77 -20.02 -1.94
C VAL A 482 32.26 -21.38 -1.50
N ARG A 483 32.61 -21.79 -0.28
CA ARG A 483 32.08 -23.00 0.37
C ARG A 483 30.90 -22.65 1.26
N ALA A 484 29.86 -23.49 1.21
CA ALA A 484 28.63 -23.35 1.97
C ALA A 484 27.93 -24.71 2.17
N TYR A 485 26.76 -24.68 2.80
CA TYR A 485 25.81 -25.78 2.84
C TYR A 485 24.54 -25.38 2.09
N SER A 486 23.97 -26.28 1.30
CA SER A 486 22.64 -26.09 0.70
C SER A 486 21.61 -25.91 1.81
N SER A 487 20.75 -24.90 1.68
CA SER A 487 19.71 -24.57 2.65
C SER A 487 18.39 -24.30 1.92
N ASP A 488 17.28 -24.53 2.61
CA ASP A 488 16.03 -23.85 2.29
C ASP A 488 15.89 -22.64 3.22
N CYS A 489 15.06 -21.68 2.85
CA CYS A 489 14.70 -20.58 3.74
C CYS A 489 13.58 -20.95 4.71
N GLY A 490 12.95 -22.12 4.55
CA GLY A 490 11.96 -22.66 5.49
C GLY A 490 10.57 -22.09 5.28
N GLY A 491 10.16 -21.88 4.01
CA GLY A 491 8.81 -21.44 3.65
C GLY A 491 8.63 -19.96 3.31
N CYS A 492 9.68 -19.25 2.88
CA CYS A 492 9.57 -17.84 2.49
C CYS A 492 8.88 -17.63 1.14
N GLY A 493 8.42 -18.68 0.45
CA GLY A 493 7.68 -18.57 -0.82
C GLY A 493 6.24 -18.08 -0.66
N GLY A 494 6.02 -16.98 0.06
CA GLY A 494 4.69 -16.39 0.23
C GLY A 494 4.12 -15.86 -1.09
N THR A 495 2.80 -15.99 -1.28
CA THR A 495 2.07 -15.34 -2.39
C THR A 495 1.74 -13.90 -1.99
N GLY A 496 1.94 -12.93 -2.89
CA GLY A 496 1.52 -11.53 -2.67
C GLY A 496 2.57 -10.46 -2.96
N PHE A 497 3.82 -10.85 -3.21
CA PHE A 497 4.89 -9.90 -3.54
C PHE A 497 4.76 -9.36 -4.95
N PRO A 498 5.26 -8.14 -5.23
CA PRO A 498 5.40 -7.65 -6.59
C PRO A 498 6.03 -8.74 -7.46
N ARG A 499 5.48 -8.94 -8.65
CA ARG A 499 6.17 -9.74 -9.65
C ARG A 499 7.36 -8.94 -10.11
N HIS A 500 8.39 -9.62 -10.60
CA HIS A 500 9.51 -8.93 -11.20
C HIS A 500 9.83 -9.56 -12.54
N SER A 501 10.39 -8.77 -13.45
CA SER A 501 10.90 -9.25 -14.72
C SER A 501 12.40 -8.95 -14.80
N PRO A 502 13.27 -9.88 -15.22
CA PRO A 502 12.94 -11.29 -15.41
C PRO A 502 12.75 -11.99 -14.06
N GLU A 503 11.73 -12.84 -13.99
CA GLU A 503 11.28 -13.46 -12.73
C GLU A 503 12.37 -14.28 -12.03
N TRP A 504 13.29 -14.87 -12.80
CA TRP A 504 14.30 -15.77 -12.27
C TRP A 504 15.35 -15.12 -11.38
N ILE A 505 15.62 -13.81 -11.50
CA ILE A 505 16.65 -13.08 -10.72
C ILE A 505 16.05 -12.01 -9.82
N ALA A 506 14.95 -11.41 -10.26
CA ALA A 506 14.39 -10.22 -9.63
C ALA A 506 13.38 -10.57 -8.51
N ASN A 507 13.13 -11.86 -8.26
CA ASN A 507 12.21 -12.31 -7.21
C ASN A 507 12.70 -11.89 -5.82
N VAL A 508 11.77 -11.38 -4.99
CA VAL A 508 11.97 -11.03 -3.57
C VAL A 508 12.62 -12.19 -2.80
N TYR A 509 12.27 -13.42 -3.14
CA TYR A 509 12.90 -14.60 -2.58
C TYR A 509 13.78 -15.30 -3.61
N ALA A 510 15.00 -15.60 -3.19
CA ALA A 510 15.85 -16.49 -3.96
C ALA A 510 15.18 -17.87 -4.08
N PRO A 511 15.27 -18.53 -5.24
CA PRO A 511 14.76 -19.90 -5.42
C PRO A 511 15.62 -20.93 -4.67
N TRP A 512 16.80 -20.53 -4.19
CA TRP A 512 17.71 -21.37 -3.42
C TRP A 512 18.47 -20.54 -2.38
N TYR A 513 18.81 -21.16 -1.24
CA TYR A 513 19.57 -20.52 -0.19
C TYR A 513 20.79 -21.36 0.17
N VAL A 514 21.81 -20.70 0.71
CA VAL A 514 23.01 -21.38 1.24
C VAL A 514 23.38 -20.82 2.60
N SER A 515 23.94 -21.66 3.46
CA SER A 515 24.29 -21.31 4.84
C SER A 515 25.77 -21.56 5.15
N THR A 516 26.29 -20.85 6.15
CA THR A 516 27.72 -20.94 6.55
C THR A 516 28.02 -22.20 7.35
N ALA A 517 26.99 -22.84 7.91
CA ALA A 517 27.06 -24.09 8.65
C ALA A 517 25.88 -24.99 8.29
N LEU A 518 25.95 -26.27 8.67
CA LEU A 518 24.81 -27.18 8.61
C LEU A 518 23.73 -26.70 9.59
N ILE A 519 22.59 -26.27 9.07
CA ILE A 519 21.44 -25.82 9.85
C ILE A 519 20.34 -26.88 9.71
N ALA A 520 19.67 -27.22 10.80
CA ALA A 520 18.50 -28.10 10.72
C ALA A 520 17.38 -27.42 9.90
N PRO A 521 16.55 -28.17 9.16
CA PRO A 521 15.45 -27.58 8.39
C PRO A 521 14.59 -26.66 9.25
N GLY A 522 14.37 -25.43 8.78
CA GLY A 522 13.59 -24.40 9.49
C GLY A 522 14.26 -23.76 10.71
N ALA A 523 15.46 -24.19 11.13
CA ALA A 523 16.16 -23.55 12.24
C ALA A 523 16.69 -22.16 11.81
N PRO A 524 16.72 -21.17 12.72
CA PRO A 524 17.28 -19.87 12.43
C PRO A 524 18.78 -19.96 12.20
N GLY A 525 19.29 -19.24 11.21
CA GLY A 525 20.73 -19.09 10.99
C GLY A 525 21.05 -18.21 9.79
N THR A 526 22.32 -17.86 9.65
CA THR A 526 22.79 -16.97 8.58
C THR A 526 22.71 -17.68 7.23
N ARG A 527 21.85 -17.16 6.35
CA ARG A 527 21.62 -17.65 5.00
C ARG A 527 21.87 -16.54 3.98
N LEU A 528 22.33 -16.92 2.80
CA LEU A 528 22.39 -16.06 1.62
C LEU A 528 21.43 -16.64 0.58
N GLY A 529 20.53 -15.81 0.06
CA GLY A 529 19.74 -16.15 -1.11
C GLY A 529 20.63 -16.16 -2.35
N VAL A 530 20.49 -17.19 -3.19
CA VAL A 530 21.26 -17.35 -4.42
C VAL A 530 20.36 -17.69 -5.59
N TRP A 531 20.69 -17.16 -6.76
CA TRP A 531 19.85 -17.26 -7.96
C TRP A 531 20.53 -18.13 -9.01
N PRO A 532 20.11 -19.39 -9.22
CA PRO A 532 20.65 -20.26 -10.25
C PRO A 532 20.44 -19.64 -11.63
N LEU A 533 21.51 -19.48 -12.40
CA LEU A 533 21.42 -18.99 -13.77
C LEU A 533 20.61 -20.01 -14.62
N PRO A 534 19.50 -19.61 -15.28
CA PRO A 534 18.64 -20.56 -15.98
C PRO A 534 19.36 -21.36 -17.07
N SER A 535 20.29 -20.72 -17.79
CA SER A 535 21.08 -21.36 -18.86
C SER A 535 22.11 -22.35 -18.34
N ALA A 536 22.40 -22.38 -17.04
CA ALA A 536 23.31 -23.34 -16.43
C ALA A 536 22.63 -24.69 -16.12
N HIS A 537 21.30 -24.76 -16.20
CA HIS A 537 20.51 -25.99 -15.97
C HIS A 537 20.89 -26.72 -14.67
N LEU A 538 21.12 -25.96 -13.60
CA LEU A 538 21.58 -26.50 -12.32
C LEU A 538 20.48 -27.33 -11.67
N THR A 539 20.81 -28.54 -11.24
CA THR A 539 19.93 -29.38 -10.40
C THR A 539 20.25 -29.10 -8.96
N LEU A 540 19.35 -28.47 -8.21
CA LEU A 540 19.65 -28.03 -6.84
C LEU A 540 19.97 -29.21 -5.89
N PRO A 541 21.01 -29.11 -5.06
CA PRO A 541 21.40 -30.17 -4.14
C PRO A 541 20.44 -30.22 -2.93
N THR A 542 20.25 -31.42 -2.37
CA THR A 542 19.43 -31.62 -1.16
C THR A 542 19.88 -30.72 -0.01
N GLU A 543 18.93 -30.28 0.82
CA GLU A 543 19.25 -29.47 2.00
C GLU A 543 20.30 -30.15 2.90
N GLY A 544 21.23 -29.36 3.44
CA GLY A 544 22.35 -29.83 4.25
C GLY A 544 23.55 -30.35 3.46
N THR A 545 23.46 -30.47 2.13
CA THR A 545 24.59 -30.89 1.30
C THR A 545 25.70 -29.84 1.33
N PRO A 546 26.95 -30.18 1.70
CA PRO A 546 28.08 -29.27 1.56
C PRO A 546 28.37 -29.01 0.07
N VAL A 547 28.47 -27.74 -0.30
CA VAL A 547 28.66 -27.30 -1.69
C VAL A 547 29.81 -26.31 -1.80
N GLU A 548 30.53 -26.38 -2.92
CA GLU A 548 31.42 -25.33 -3.40
C GLU A 548 30.75 -24.69 -4.62
N LEU A 549 30.31 -23.45 -4.45
CA LEU A 549 29.48 -22.73 -5.42
C LEU A 549 30.27 -21.63 -6.10
N THR A 550 30.11 -21.50 -7.42
CA THR A 550 30.69 -20.43 -8.22
C THR A 550 29.59 -19.58 -8.82
N GLY A 551 29.69 -18.27 -8.65
CA GLY A 551 28.70 -17.30 -9.13
C GLY A 551 29.25 -15.89 -9.22
N HIS A 552 28.40 -14.93 -9.54
CA HIS A 552 28.76 -13.51 -9.69
C HIS A 552 27.63 -12.59 -9.24
N PHE A 553 27.95 -11.31 -9.07
CA PHE A 553 26.97 -10.23 -8.90
C PHE A 553 26.83 -9.46 -10.23
N ASN A 554 25.94 -8.46 -10.28
CA ASN A 554 25.79 -7.56 -11.44
C ASN A 554 25.61 -8.33 -12.76
N ASP A 555 24.70 -9.30 -12.76
CA ASP A 555 24.39 -10.12 -13.92
C ASP A 555 24.04 -9.26 -15.14
N PRO A 556 24.44 -9.63 -16.38
CA PRO A 556 24.13 -8.85 -17.58
C PRO A 556 22.65 -8.51 -17.77
N VAL A 557 21.72 -9.31 -17.22
CA VAL A 557 20.28 -9.05 -17.33
C VAL A 557 19.79 -7.96 -16.36
N SER A 558 20.61 -7.54 -15.38
CA SER A 558 20.18 -6.60 -14.33
C SER A 558 19.56 -5.29 -14.86
N PRO A 559 20.05 -4.65 -15.95
CA PRO A 559 19.41 -3.44 -16.51
C PRO A 559 18.00 -3.67 -17.10
N GLU A 560 17.63 -4.92 -17.36
CA GLU A 560 16.29 -5.30 -17.81
C GLU A 560 15.33 -5.51 -16.63
N CYS A 561 15.83 -5.42 -15.39
CA CYS A 561 15.01 -5.66 -14.22
C CYS A 561 13.92 -4.61 -14.03
N ARG A 562 12.68 -5.07 -13.81
CA ARG A 562 11.49 -4.26 -13.58
C ARG A 562 10.68 -4.84 -12.42
N ILE A 563 10.06 -3.97 -11.64
CA ILE A 563 8.99 -4.35 -10.73
C ILE A 563 7.67 -4.31 -11.50
N ILE A 564 6.93 -5.41 -11.42
CA ILE A 564 5.58 -5.58 -11.95
C ILE A 564 4.65 -5.62 -10.73
N PRO A 565 3.83 -4.59 -10.52
CA PRO A 565 2.88 -4.54 -9.41
C PRO A 565 2.00 -5.81 -9.35
N SER A 566 1.89 -6.42 -8.17
CA SER A 566 1.19 -7.70 -7.98
C SER A 566 -0.32 -7.56 -7.77
N PHE A 567 -0.77 -6.36 -7.42
CA PHE A 567 -2.18 -6.05 -7.22
C PHE A 567 -2.44 -4.56 -7.50
N VAL A 568 -3.72 -4.23 -7.59
CA VAL A 568 -4.21 -2.88 -7.90
C VAL A 568 -3.90 -1.93 -6.75
N GLY A 569 -3.29 -0.80 -7.06
CA GLY A 569 -2.89 0.21 -6.08
C GLY A 569 -1.60 -0.12 -5.32
N ALA A 570 -0.90 -1.21 -5.68
CA ALA A 570 0.46 -1.40 -5.24
C ALA A 570 1.34 -0.26 -5.77
N GLU A 571 2.20 0.25 -4.88
CA GLU A 571 3.28 1.19 -5.19
C GLU A 571 4.13 0.68 -6.36
N LEU A 572 4.61 1.62 -7.19
CA LEU A 572 5.51 1.34 -8.31
C LEU A 572 6.86 2.00 -8.05
N PRO A 573 7.83 1.29 -7.46
CA PRO A 573 9.16 1.86 -7.27
C PRO A 573 9.86 2.15 -8.60
N PRO A 574 10.85 3.06 -8.62
CA PRO A 574 11.57 3.37 -9.83
C PRO A 574 12.31 2.14 -10.36
N GLN A 575 12.46 2.09 -11.68
CA GLN A 575 13.18 0.99 -12.35
C GLN A 575 14.60 0.80 -11.77
N SER A 576 15.29 1.87 -11.40
CA SER A 576 16.62 1.80 -10.79
C SER A 576 16.64 0.99 -9.49
N GLU A 577 15.54 0.89 -8.76
CA GLU A 577 15.41 0.03 -7.58
C GLU A 577 15.46 -1.45 -7.94
N ALA A 578 14.67 -1.84 -8.95
CA ALA A 578 14.65 -3.21 -9.47
C ALA A 578 16.02 -3.60 -10.06
N GLU A 579 16.66 -2.69 -10.81
CA GLU A 579 18.01 -2.89 -11.31
C GLU A 579 19.02 -3.08 -10.17
N ALA A 580 18.98 -2.22 -9.14
CA ALA A 580 19.87 -2.33 -7.99
C ALA A 580 19.71 -3.68 -7.26
N GLY A 581 18.46 -4.14 -7.05
CA GLY A 581 18.17 -5.45 -6.46
C GLY A 581 18.80 -6.59 -7.27
N CYS A 582 18.60 -6.58 -8.60
CA CYS A 582 19.20 -7.60 -9.48
C CYS A 582 20.72 -7.56 -9.52
N ARG A 583 21.33 -6.37 -9.46
CA ARG A 583 22.79 -6.26 -9.39
C ARG A 583 23.36 -6.84 -8.10
N GLN A 584 22.58 -6.80 -7.02
CA GLN A 584 22.94 -7.34 -5.72
C GLN A 584 22.65 -8.83 -5.57
N ALA A 585 21.87 -9.43 -6.47
CA ALA A 585 21.63 -10.87 -6.47
C ALA A 585 22.92 -11.65 -6.79
N PHE A 586 23.21 -12.66 -5.97
CA PHE A 586 24.33 -13.58 -6.24
C PHE A 586 23.86 -14.68 -7.19
N VAL A 587 24.25 -14.59 -8.46
CA VAL A 587 23.84 -15.51 -9.52
C VAL A 587 24.81 -16.69 -9.57
N VAL A 588 24.30 -17.91 -9.33
CA VAL A 588 25.12 -19.13 -9.33
C VAL A 588 25.18 -19.71 -10.74
N THR A 589 26.39 -19.85 -11.25
CA THR A 589 26.66 -20.43 -12.57
C THR A 589 27.03 -21.90 -12.51
N SER A 590 27.58 -22.36 -11.39
CA SER A 590 27.91 -23.77 -11.16
C SER A 590 28.09 -24.06 -9.67
N PHE A 591 27.98 -25.33 -9.29
CA PHE A 591 28.40 -25.79 -7.97
C PHE A 591 28.86 -27.25 -8.03
N THR A 592 29.62 -27.67 -7.03
CA THR A 592 29.99 -29.07 -6.82
C THR A 592 29.65 -29.49 -5.39
N ALA A 593 29.10 -30.69 -5.21
CA ALA A 593 28.94 -31.27 -3.88
C ALA A 593 30.32 -31.70 -3.35
N VAL A 594 30.64 -31.36 -2.10
CA VAL A 594 31.94 -31.64 -1.50
C VAL A 594 31.84 -32.87 -0.61
N GLY A 595 32.56 -33.95 -0.96
CA GLY A 595 32.62 -35.16 -0.13
C GLY A 595 31.53 -36.20 -0.41
N SER A 596 30.93 -36.17 -1.61
CA SER A 596 30.12 -37.26 -2.17
C SER A 596 30.95 -38.43 -2.68
#